data_AF-A0A1J5J261-F1
#
_entry.id   AF-A0A1J5J261-F1
#
_cell.length_a   1.000
_cell.length_b   1.000
_cell.length_c   1.000
_cell.angle_alpha   90.00
_cell.angle_beta   90.00
_cell.angle_gamma   90.00
#
_symmetry.space_group_name_H-M   'P 1'
#
loop_
_entity.id
_entity.type
_entity.pdbx_description
1 polymer ?
#
loop_
_entity_poly.entity_id
_entity_poly.type
_entity_poly.pdbx_seq_one_letter_code
_entity_poly.pdbx_strand_id
1 'polypeptide(L)'
;MVREYSGTVTGDEVFDSIMELTSQDRFADVSYIINDYTNMTELIFDPVYVGAVSAMDKQTAKDKSALKKIAVVAAEQYHPTGLAYKELMADSPMKLRCSTR
;
A
#
# COMPACT_ATOMS: atom_id res chain seq x y z
N MET A 1 -5.45 1.65 -10.32
CA MET A 1 -6.52 1.72 -9.32
C MET A 1 -6.09 2.66 -8.20
N VAL A 2 -7.02 3.45 -7.64
CA VAL A 2 -6.75 4.35 -6.51
C VAL A 2 -7.54 3.85 -5.30
N ARG A 3 -6.90 3.83 -4.13
CA ARG A 3 -7.50 3.60 -2.82
C ARG A 3 -7.29 4.86 -1.99
N GLU A 4 -8.38 5.45 -1.54
CA GLU A 4 -8.35 6.66 -0.73
C GLU A 4 -8.67 6.29 0.71
N TYR A 5 -7.84 6.75 1.63
CA TYR A 5 -7.98 6.56 3.06
C TYR A 5 -8.21 7.92 3.70
N SER A 6 -9.16 8.00 4.63
CA SER A 6 -9.55 9.26 5.26
C SER A 6 -9.92 9.06 6.72
N GLY A 7 -9.77 10.13 7.52
CA GLY A 7 -10.04 10.07 8.96
C GLY A 7 -8.99 9.27 9.73
N THR A 8 -9.43 8.52 10.73
CA THR A 8 -8.57 7.61 11.49
C THR A 8 -8.46 6.29 10.73
N VAL A 9 -7.24 5.86 10.43
CA VAL A 9 -6.99 4.62 9.68
C VAL A 9 -6.08 3.72 10.51
N THR A 10 -6.49 2.47 10.64
CA THR A 10 -5.80 1.43 11.40
C THR A 10 -5.02 0.48 10.48
N GLY A 11 -4.06 -0.25 11.06
CA GLY A 11 -3.37 -1.35 10.37
C GLY A 11 -4.31 -2.41 9.83
N ASP A 12 -5.34 -2.77 10.61
CA ASP A 12 -6.35 -3.77 10.23
C ASP A 12 -7.18 -3.31 9.02
N GLU A 13 -7.62 -2.05 8.98
CA GLU A 13 -8.35 -1.52 7.82
C GLU A 13 -7.51 -1.54 6.54
N VAL A 14 -6.22 -1.23 6.63
CA VAL A 14 -5.31 -1.32 5.48
C VAL A 14 -5.16 -2.78 5.06
N PHE A 15 -4.96 -3.70 6.00
CA PHE A 15 -4.83 -5.13 5.72
C PHE A 15 -6.09 -5.70 5.04
N ASP A 16 -7.26 -5.45 5.61
CA ASP A 16 -8.54 -5.90 5.09
C ASP A 16 -8.80 -5.33 3.69
N SER A 17 -8.44 -4.07 3.44
CA SER A 17 -8.57 -3.48 2.11
C SER A 17 -7.70 -4.16 1.05
N ILE A 18 -6.51 -4.68 1.43
CA ILE A 18 -5.62 -5.42 0.53
C ILE A 18 -6.21 -6.81 0.26
N MET A 19 -6.70 -7.48 1.31
CA MET A 19 -7.35 -8.78 1.18
C MET A 19 -8.58 -8.68 0.26
N GLU A 20 -9.44 -7.69 0.48
CA GLU A 20 -10.61 -7.46 -0.36
C GLU A 20 -10.19 -7.21 -1.81
N LEU A 21 -9.22 -6.31 -2.03
CA LEU A 21 -8.75 -5.98 -3.37
C LEU A 21 -8.19 -7.20 -4.12
N THR A 22 -7.33 -7.98 -3.46
CA THR A 22 -6.68 -9.15 -4.07
C THR A 22 -7.65 -10.30 -4.35
N SER A 23 -8.82 -10.31 -3.69
CA SER A 23 -9.91 -11.27 -3.95
C SER A 23 -10.78 -10.94 -5.16
N GLN A 24 -10.73 -9.71 -5.69
CA GLN A 24 -11.58 -9.29 -6.80
C GLN A 24 -11.05 -9.82 -8.15
N ASP A 25 -11.91 -10.38 -9.00
CA ASP A 25 -11.51 -10.90 -10.31
C ASP A 25 -10.80 -9.86 -11.18
N ARG A 26 -11.30 -8.61 -11.16
CA ARG A 26 -10.71 -7.48 -11.90
C ARG A 26 -9.29 -7.15 -11.47
N PHE A 27 -8.85 -7.62 -10.31
CA PHE A 27 -7.50 -7.38 -9.81
C PHE A 27 -6.43 -8.04 -10.69
N ALA A 28 -6.78 -9.10 -11.40
CA ALA A 28 -5.88 -9.76 -12.35
C ALA A 28 -5.35 -8.82 -13.44
N ASP A 29 -6.11 -7.78 -13.79
CA ASP A 29 -5.76 -6.81 -14.83
C ASP A 29 -5.20 -5.48 -14.27
N VAL A 30 -5.08 -5.35 -12.94
CA VAL A 30 -4.61 -4.13 -12.30
C VAL A 30 -3.10 -4.01 -12.47
N SER A 31 -2.67 -3.03 -13.27
CA SER A 31 -1.24 -2.78 -13.52
C SER A 31 -0.57 -1.82 -12.53
N TYR A 32 -1.37 -1.04 -11.80
CA TYR A 32 -0.88 -0.12 -10.79
C TYR A 32 -1.91 0.14 -9.68
N ILE A 33 -1.41 0.40 -8.48
CA ILE A 33 -2.19 0.81 -7.31
C ILE A 33 -1.65 2.14 -6.79
N ILE A 34 -2.54 3.05 -6.41
CA ILE A 34 -2.22 4.27 -5.67
C ILE A 34 -2.92 4.15 -4.31
N ASN A 35 -2.16 4.20 -3.23
CA ASN A 35 -2.69 4.34 -1.88
C ASN A 35 -2.56 5.81 -1.50
N ASP A 36 -3.69 6.49 -1.40
CA ASP A 36 -3.79 7.91 -1.07
C ASP A 36 -4.24 8.08 0.38
N TYR A 37 -3.29 8.48 1.22
CA TYR A 37 -3.43 8.74 2.65
C TYR A 37 -3.47 10.25 2.95
N THR A 38 -3.69 11.10 1.95
CA THR A 38 -3.63 12.57 2.11
C THR A 38 -4.69 13.08 3.10
N ASN A 39 -5.88 12.48 3.10
CA ASN A 39 -7.01 12.92 3.92
C ASN A 39 -7.07 12.24 5.29
N MET A 40 -5.99 11.61 5.73
CA MET A 40 -5.90 10.98 7.03
C MET A 40 -5.68 12.00 8.15
N THR A 41 -6.50 11.89 9.20
CA THR A 41 -6.31 12.66 10.43
C THR A 41 -5.37 11.94 11.39
N GLU A 42 -5.45 10.61 11.46
CA GLU A 42 -4.66 9.79 12.38
C GLU A 42 -4.32 8.44 11.75
N LEU A 43 -3.07 8.00 11.86
CA LEU A 43 -2.62 6.67 11.47
C LEU A 43 -2.31 5.87 12.74
N ILE A 44 -3.18 4.91 13.07
CA ILE A 44 -2.93 3.94 14.15
C ILE A 44 -2.25 2.73 13.51
N PHE A 45 -0.95 2.88 13.24
CA PHE A 45 -0.13 1.82 12.65
C PHE A 45 0.85 1.26 13.67
N ASP A 46 0.72 -0.02 13.99
CA ASP A 46 1.81 -0.79 14.59
C ASP A 46 2.85 -1.12 13.49
N PRO A 47 4.17 -0.93 13.73
CA PRO A 47 5.24 -1.35 12.82
C PRO A 47 5.09 -2.79 12.28
N VAL A 48 4.49 -3.70 13.05
CA VAL A 48 4.18 -5.08 12.62
C VAL A 48 3.34 -5.10 11.34
N TYR A 49 2.42 -4.15 11.16
CA TYR A 49 1.55 -4.09 9.98
C TYR A 49 2.28 -3.64 8.72
N VAL A 50 3.28 -2.73 8.81
CA VAL A 50 4.08 -2.35 7.63
C VAL A 50 4.80 -3.58 7.07
N GLY A 51 5.32 -4.44 7.96
CA GLY A 51 5.92 -5.71 7.60
C GLY A 51 4.91 -6.68 6.97
N ALA A 52 3.74 -6.86 7.58
CA ALA A 52 2.70 -7.74 7.05
C ALA A 52 2.19 -7.30 5.67
N VAL A 53 1.86 -6.02 5.53
CA VAL A 53 1.38 -5.41 4.29
C VAL A 53 2.43 -5.51 3.18
N SER A 54 3.70 -5.19 3.47
CA SER A 54 4.77 -5.34 2.49
C SER A 54 4.99 -6.79 2.06
N ALA A 55 4.92 -7.75 3.00
CA ALA A 55 5.03 -9.18 2.66
C ALA A 55 3.90 -9.65 1.73
N MET A 56 2.65 -9.23 2.00
CA MET A 56 1.51 -9.56 1.14
C MET A 56 1.61 -8.93 -0.24
N ASP A 57 1.98 -7.66 -0.32
CA ASP A 57 2.13 -6.96 -1.59
C ASP A 57 3.27 -7.55 -2.42
N LYS A 58 4.38 -7.99 -1.79
CA LYS A 58 5.44 -8.75 -2.46
C LYS A 58 4.94 -10.07 -3.03
N GLN A 59 4.20 -10.84 -2.23
CA GLN A 59 3.68 -12.13 -2.66
C GLN A 59 2.72 -11.93 -3.84
N THR A 60 1.84 -10.94 -3.71
CA THR A 60 0.91 -10.55 -4.76
C THR A 60 1.63 -10.14 -6.05
N ALA A 61 2.72 -9.39 -5.94
CA ALA A 61 3.55 -9.01 -7.09
C ALA A 61 4.23 -10.18 -7.79
N LYS A 62 4.61 -11.21 -7.04
CA LYS A 62 5.20 -12.43 -7.60
C LYS A 62 4.14 -13.27 -8.30
N ASP A 63 2.96 -13.37 -7.71
CA ASP A 63 1.87 -14.21 -8.20
C ASP A 63 1.09 -13.56 -9.36
N LYS A 64 1.09 -12.23 -9.46
CA LYS A 64 0.32 -11.47 -10.44
C LYS A 64 1.24 -10.69 -11.39
N SER A 65 1.48 -11.24 -12.57
CA SER A 65 2.37 -10.65 -13.58
C SER A 65 1.92 -9.28 -14.13
N ALA A 66 0.64 -8.93 -13.98
CA ALA A 66 0.11 -7.66 -14.45
C ALA A 66 0.45 -6.47 -13.55
N LEU A 67 0.53 -6.69 -12.22
CA LEU A 67 0.77 -5.63 -11.25
C LEU A 67 2.25 -5.22 -11.25
N LYS A 68 2.52 -3.97 -11.62
CA LYS A 68 3.90 -3.48 -11.85
C LYS A 68 4.30 -2.32 -10.95
N LYS A 69 3.34 -1.59 -10.37
CA LYS A 69 3.62 -0.33 -9.68
C LYS A 69 2.71 -0.13 -8.47
N ILE A 70 3.28 0.34 -7.36
CA ILE A 70 2.54 0.88 -6.22
C ILE A 70 3.03 2.31 -5.96
N ALA A 71 2.09 3.24 -5.86
CA ALA A 71 2.35 4.60 -5.41
C ALA A 71 1.72 4.82 -4.03
N VAL A 72 2.49 5.40 -3.11
CA VAL A 72 2.01 5.86 -1.81
C VAL A 72 2.03 7.38 -1.84
N VAL A 73 0.85 7.97 -1.67
CA VAL A 73 0.67 9.42 -1.49
C VAL A 73 0.23 9.61 -0.06
N ALA A 74 0.93 10.43 0.72
CA ALA A 74 0.60 10.63 2.12
C ALA A 74 0.83 12.09 2.53
N ALA A 75 0.15 12.54 3.58
CA ALA A 75 0.48 13.80 4.23
C ALA A 75 1.93 13.78 4.75
N GLU A 76 2.56 14.95 4.87
CA GLU A 76 3.99 15.08 5.17
C GLU A 76 4.41 14.33 6.45
N GLN A 77 3.57 14.36 7.50
CA GLN A 77 3.82 13.67 8.76
C GLN A 77 3.88 12.13 8.63
N TYR A 78 3.27 11.55 7.60
CA TYR A 78 3.25 10.11 7.35
C TYR A 78 4.24 9.68 6.26
N HIS A 79 5.00 10.62 5.70
CA HIS A 79 6.05 10.32 4.73
C HIS A 79 7.08 9.29 5.22
N PRO A 80 7.55 9.32 6.49
CA PRO A 80 8.48 8.31 6.99
C PRO A 80 7.93 6.88 6.92
N THR A 81 6.64 6.68 7.19
CA THR A 81 5.99 5.37 7.07
C THR A 81 5.98 4.88 5.64
N GLY A 82 5.70 5.77 4.68
CA GLY A 82 5.76 5.44 3.25
C GLY A 82 7.18 5.10 2.77
N LEU A 83 8.21 5.75 3.33
CA LEU A 83 9.61 5.41 3.07
C LEU A 83 9.99 4.04 3.66
N ALA A 84 9.59 3.75 4.89
CA ALA A 84 9.83 2.44 5.52
C ALA A 84 9.17 1.30 4.71
N TYR A 85 7.93 1.50 4.27
CA TYR A 85 7.26 0.56 3.36
C TYR A 85 8.03 0.40 2.04
N LYS A 86 8.53 1.49 1.45
CA LYS A 86 9.33 1.43 0.23
C LYS A 86 10.62 0.63 0.41
N GLU A 87 11.32 0.81 1.53
CA GLU A 87 12.53 0.06 1.86
C GLU A 87 12.25 -1.42 2.01
N LEU A 88 11.17 -1.78 2.73
CA LEU A 88 10.75 -3.16 2.89
C LEU A 88 10.42 -3.81 1.55
N MET A 89 9.97 -3.06 0.55
CA MET A 89 9.60 -3.55 -0.77
C MET A 89 10.74 -3.55 -1.80
N ALA A 90 11.98 -3.25 -1.40
CA ALA A 90 13.10 -3.03 -2.33
C ALA A 90 13.46 -4.25 -3.21
N ASP A 91 13.18 -5.46 -2.74
CA ASP A 91 13.39 -6.74 -3.43
C ASP A 91 12.14 -7.21 -4.22
N SER A 92 11.07 -6.42 -4.23
CA SER A 92 9.86 -6.69 -5.00
C SER A 92 10.10 -6.44 -6.50
N PRO A 93 9.48 -7.21 -7.41
CA PRO A 93 9.48 -6.88 -8.83
C PRO A 93 8.68 -5.59 -9.15
N MET A 94 7.93 -5.05 -8.18
CA MET A 94 7.17 -3.81 -8.35
C MET A 94 8.05 -2.57 -8.20
N LYS A 95 7.73 -1.55 -8.99
CA LYS A 95 8.31 -0.21 -8.80
C LYS A 95 7.48 0.58 -7.79
N LEU A 96 8.13 1.03 -6.72
CA LEU A 96 7.49 1.84 -5.69
C LEU A 96 7.87 3.32 -5.78
N ARG A 97 6.86 4.17 -5.63
CA ARG A 97 7.02 5.63 -5.48
C ARG A 97 6.32 6.08 -4.21
N CYS A 98 7.03 6.83 -3.37
CA CYS A 98 6.46 7.53 -2.23
C CYS A 98 6.52 9.03 -2.52
N SER A 99 5.45 9.76 -2.27
CA SER A 99 5.37 11.21 -2.44
C SER A 99 4.48 11.84 -1.39
N THR A 100 4.77 13.08 -1.03
CA THR A 100 3.92 13.91 -0.17
C THR A 100 3.02 14.81 -1.01
N ARG A 101 1.89 15.21 -0.43
CA ARG A 101 1.01 16.28 -0.94
C ARG A 101 0.67 17.25 0.17
#